data_AF-A0A3P7E490-F1
#
_entry.id   AF-A0A3P7E490-F1
#
_cell.length_a   1.000
_cell.length_b   1.000
_cell.length_c   1.000
_cell.angle_alpha   90.00
_cell.angle_beta   90.00
_cell.angle_gamma   90.00
#
_symmetry.space_group_name_H-M   'P 1'
#
loop_
_entity.id
_entity.type
_entity.pdbx_description
1 polymer ?
#
loop_
_entity_poly.entity_id
_entity_poly.type
_entity_poly.pdbx_seq_one_letter_code
_entity_poly.pdbx_strand_id
1 'polypeptide(L)'
;MIFQELFEKYSVISVNVNYDEMGVSVGTADVVTDRVSAAEIVANLNGVALDGKVMSFHMIDDQTVQANRHLRIKNRLGPRERSWNIIEKQKIPPKRKHAGISIRHKIGTKRWQMTDEELDRELEEYMNKRNHHKQDEQKMEI
;
A
#
# COMPACT_ATOMS: atom_id res chain seq x y z
N MET A 1 -11.66 -27.15 -8.84
CA MET A 1 -10.32 -27.28 -8.23
C MET A 1 -10.51 -27.28 -6.72
N ILE A 2 -9.87 -28.19 -5.98
CA ILE A 2 -10.08 -28.27 -4.52
C ILE A 2 -9.19 -27.21 -3.86
N PHE A 3 -9.65 -26.57 -2.78
CA PHE A 3 -8.94 -25.50 -2.09
C PHE A 3 -7.55 -25.94 -1.57
N GLN A 4 -7.34 -27.23 -1.29
CA GLN A 4 -6.04 -27.76 -0.84
C GLN A 4 -4.98 -27.78 -1.96
N GLU A 5 -5.36 -28.12 -3.20
CA GLU A 5 -4.44 -28.17 -4.35
C GLU A 5 -3.91 -26.77 -4.71
N LEU A 6 -4.69 -25.72 -4.40
CA LEU A 6 -4.33 -24.34 -4.68
C LEU A 6 -3.03 -23.91 -3.98
N PHE A 7 -2.73 -24.50 -2.81
CA PHE A 7 -1.57 -24.13 -2.01
C PHE A 7 -0.44 -25.16 -1.99
N GLU A 8 -0.52 -26.22 -2.81
CA GLU A 8 0.46 -27.31 -2.80
C GLU A 8 1.90 -26.83 -3.08
N LYS A 9 2.05 -25.74 -3.84
CA LYS A 9 3.35 -25.12 -4.14
C LYS A 9 3.97 -24.37 -2.95
N TYR A 10 3.19 -24.03 -1.93
CA TYR A 10 3.61 -23.16 -0.83
C TYR A 10 3.74 -23.94 0.48
N SER A 11 4.58 -23.45 1.38
CA SER A 11 4.78 -24.06 2.70
C SER A 11 3.65 -23.65 3.66
N VAL A 12 2.48 -24.29 3.54
CA VAL A 12 1.32 -23.99 4.38
C VAL A 12 1.29 -24.87 5.63
N ILE A 13 1.04 -24.25 6.80
CA ILE A 13 0.95 -24.91 8.11
C ILE A 13 -0.47 -25.48 8.31
N SER A 14 -1.49 -24.65 8.06
CA SER A 14 -2.88 -25.08 8.16
C SER A 14 -3.78 -24.30 7.22
N VAL A 15 -4.87 -24.96 6.81
CA VAL A 15 -5.90 -24.40 5.94
C VAL A 15 -7.25 -24.74 6.54
N ASN A 16 -8.05 -23.73 6.86
CA ASN A 16 -9.39 -23.90 7.40
C ASN A 16 -10.41 -23.24 6.46
N VAL A 17 -11.37 -24.02 5.97
CA VAL A 17 -12.47 -23.48 5.15
C VAL A 17 -13.60 -23.07 6.08
N ASN A 18 -14.20 -21.90 5.85
CA ASN A 18 -15.34 -21.46 6.63
C ASN A 18 -16.64 -22.05 6.07
N TYR A 19 -17.44 -22.62 6.96
CA TYR A 19 -18.73 -23.23 6.65
C TYR A 19 -19.86 -22.47 7.34
N ASP A 20 -21.02 -22.43 6.69
CA ASP A 20 -22.27 -21.96 7.28
C ASP A 20 -22.84 -22.99 8.28
N GLU A 21 -23.90 -22.64 9.01
CA GLU A 21 -24.59 -23.50 9.98
C GLU A 21 -25.11 -24.80 9.33
N MET A 22 -25.36 -24.78 8.01
CA MET A 22 -25.76 -25.93 7.20
C MET A 22 -24.58 -26.81 6.72
N GLY A 23 -23.34 -26.46 7.07
CA GLY A 23 -22.14 -27.16 6.62
C GLY A 23 -21.74 -26.88 5.16
N VAL A 24 -22.33 -25.85 4.54
CA VAL A 24 -22.00 -25.42 3.17
C VAL A 24 -20.83 -24.44 3.20
N SER A 25 -19.84 -24.63 2.33
CA SER A 25 -18.70 -23.72 2.22
C SER A 25 -19.16 -22.31 1.84
N VAL A 26 -18.80 -21.32 2.67
CA VAL A 26 -19.12 -19.89 2.43
C VAL A 26 -18.29 -19.33 1.27
N GLY A 27 -17.19 -19.99 0.93
CA GLY A 27 -16.25 -19.55 -0.12
C GLY A 27 -15.12 -18.67 0.42
N THR A 28 -14.95 -18.64 1.74
CA THR A 28 -13.78 -18.05 2.42
C THR A 28 -13.01 -19.14 3.15
N ALA A 29 -11.73 -18.87 3.40
CA ALA A 29 -10.87 -19.78 4.13
C ALA A 29 -9.69 -19.02 4.74
N ASP A 30 -9.22 -19.53 5.87
CA ASP A 30 -8.07 -19.03 6.60
C ASP A 30 -6.86 -19.93 6.33
N VAL A 31 -5.75 -19.32 5.90
CA VAL A 31 -4.51 -20.02 5.57
C VAL A 31 -3.40 -19.51 6.47
N VAL A 32 -2.81 -20.42 7.25
CA VAL A 32 -1.69 -20.13 8.14
C VAL A 32 -0.40 -20.63 7.49
N THR A 33 0.54 -19.72 7.28
CA THR A 33 1.81 -20.00 6.61
C THR A 33 2.86 -18.99 7.07
N ASP A 34 4.11 -19.18 6.65
CA ASP A 34 5.18 -18.23 6.92
C ASP A 34 4.99 -16.93 6.13
N ARG A 35 5.61 -15.85 6.61
CA ARG A 35 5.48 -14.51 6.02
C ARG A 35 5.94 -14.45 4.55
N VAL A 36 6.93 -15.25 4.16
CA VAL A 36 7.46 -15.24 2.78
C VAL A 36 6.47 -15.92 1.86
N SER A 37 6.04 -17.14 2.19
CA SER A 37 4.99 -17.85 1.43
C SER A 37 3.68 -17.06 1.37
N ALA A 38 3.26 -16.42 2.46
CA ALA A 38 2.06 -15.57 2.47
C ALA A 38 2.15 -14.45 1.42
N ALA A 39 3.29 -13.77 1.34
CA ALA A 39 3.50 -12.71 0.36
C ALA A 39 3.49 -13.25 -1.08
N GLU A 40 4.06 -14.44 -1.33
CA GLU A 40 4.04 -15.09 -2.64
C GLU A 40 2.63 -15.53 -3.05
N ILE A 41 1.86 -16.11 -2.12
CA ILE A 41 0.46 -16.49 -2.31
C ILE A 41 -0.35 -15.26 -2.72
N VAL A 42 -0.24 -14.16 -1.97
CA VAL A 42 -0.96 -12.92 -2.29
C VAL A 42 -0.50 -12.35 -3.63
N ALA A 43 0.79 -12.41 -3.97
CA ALA A 43 1.29 -11.88 -5.24
C ALA A 43 0.81 -12.71 -6.45
N ASN A 44 0.72 -14.03 -6.33
CA ASN A 44 0.45 -14.93 -7.44
C ASN A 44 -1.03 -15.29 -7.60
N LEU A 45 -1.76 -15.39 -6.50
CA LEU A 45 -3.14 -15.90 -6.49
C LEU A 45 -4.19 -14.80 -6.32
N ASN A 46 -3.82 -13.62 -5.83
CA ASN A 46 -4.76 -12.51 -5.73
C ASN A 46 -5.21 -12.02 -7.11
N GLY A 47 -6.52 -11.96 -7.32
CA GLY A 47 -7.11 -11.61 -8.62
C GLY A 47 -7.26 -12.78 -9.60
N VAL A 48 -6.82 -13.99 -9.25
CA VAL A 48 -7.03 -15.19 -10.09
C VAL A 48 -8.50 -15.61 -10.02
N ALA A 49 -9.09 -15.89 -11.18
CA ALA A 49 -10.46 -16.39 -11.27
C ALA A 49 -10.51 -17.90 -11.05
N LEU A 50 -11.29 -18.34 -10.06
CA LEU A 50 -11.58 -19.72 -9.73
C LEU A 50 -13.08 -19.97 -9.92
N ASP A 51 -13.46 -20.94 -10.75
CA ASP A 51 -14.87 -21.26 -11.06
C ASP A 51 -15.72 -20.02 -11.45
N GLY A 52 -15.11 -19.08 -12.18
CA GLY A 52 -15.73 -17.83 -12.61
C GLY A 52 -15.76 -16.71 -11.56
N LYS A 53 -15.29 -16.95 -10.34
CA LYS A 53 -15.21 -15.95 -9.26
C LYS A 53 -13.77 -15.51 -9.03
N VAL A 54 -13.54 -14.20 -8.94
CA VAL A 54 -12.20 -13.65 -8.65
C VAL A 54 -11.88 -13.82 -7.17
N MET A 55 -10.74 -14.42 -6.87
CA MET A 55 -10.27 -14.63 -5.51
C MET A 55 -9.54 -13.39 -4.98
N SER A 56 -9.77 -13.06 -3.72
CA SER A 56 -9.12 -11.94 -3.01
C SER A 56 -8.44 -12.45 -1.74
N PHE A 57 -7.21 -12.01 -1.50
CA PHE A 57 -6.45 -12.37 -0.31
C PHE A 57 -6.15 -11.17 0.57
N HIS A 58 -6.26 -11.37 1.87
CA HIS A 58 -5.87 -10.40 2.89
C HIS A 58 -4.84 -11.05 3.80
N MET A 59 -3.66 -10.42 3.90
CA MET A 59 -2.61 -10.87 4.79
C MET A 59 -2.84 -10.27 6.18
N ILE A 60 -2.97 -11.12 7.19
CA ILE A 60 -3.06 -10.75 8.60
C ILE A 60 -1.72 -11.13 9.24
N ASP A 61 -1.06 -10.16 9.85
CA ASP A 61 0.21 -10.35 10.55
C ASP A 61 0.07 -9.68 11.93
N ASP A 62 0.23 -10.46 12.99
CA ASP A 62 0.20 -9.96 14.37
C ASP A 62 1.40 -9.07 14.67
N GLN A 63 2.51 -9.28 13.93
CA GLN A 63 3.66 -8.43 14.04
C GLN A 63 3.35 -7.12 13.32
N THR A 64 2.96 -6.12 14.10
CA THR A 64 2.87 -4.70 13.70
C THR A 64 4.26 -4.12 13.42
N VAL A 65 5.09 -4.80 12.63
CA VAL A 65 6.06 -4.08 11.83
C VAL A 65 5.21 -3.29 10.88
N GLN A 66 4.86 -2.06 11.27
CA GLN A 66 4.34 -1.04 10.37
C GLN A 66 5.18 -1.20 9.12
N ALA A 67 4.59 -1.79 8.08
CA ALA A 67 5.30 -2.05 6.86
C ALA A 67 5.77 -0.67 6.47
N ASN A 68 7.07 -0.42 6.65
CA ASN A 68 7.62 0.90 6.51
C ASN A 68 7.61 1.12 5.00
N ARG A 69 6.43 1.51 4.49
CA ARG A 69 6.18 1.81 3.08
C ARG A 69 6.99 3.04 2.68
N HIS A 70 7.74 3.64 3.61
CA HIS A 70 8.97 4.36 3.33
C HIS A 70 10.12 3.42 2.94
N LEU A 71 9.86 2.41 2.09
CA LEU A 71 10.87 2.02 1.11
C LEU A 71 11.09 3.26 0.25
N ARG A 72 12.03 4.09 0.70
CA ARG A 72 12.46 5.33 0.08
C ARG A 72 12.44 5.11 -1.42
N ILE A 73 11.46 5.68 -2.11
CA ILE A 73 11.38 5.63 -3.58
C ILE A 73 12.72 6.12 -4.19
N LYS A 74 13.43 6.99 -3.45
CA LYS A 74 14.80 7.43 -3.73
C LYS A 74 15.82 6.29 -3.86
N ASN A 75 15.68 5.18 -3.14
CA ASN A 75 16.58 4.03 -3.27
C ASN A 75 16.23 3.11 -4.44
N ARG A 76 15.02 3.20 -5.01
CA ARG A 76 14.66 2.52 -6.26
C ARG A 76 15.07 3.32 -7.50
N LEU A 77 15.15 4.65 -7.38
CA LEU A 77 15.63 5.54 -8.43
C LEU A 77 17.12 5.87 -8.31
N GLY A 78 17.77 5.43 -7.23
CA GLY A 78 19.22 5.41 -7.15
C GLY A 78 19.75 4.38 -8.15
N PRO A 79 20.80 4.70 -8.93
CA PRO A 79 21.40 3.74 -9.84
C PRO A 79 21.84 2.53 -8.99
N ARG A 80 21.08 1.45 -9.10
CA ARG A 80 21.42 0.16 -8.51
C ARG A 80 22.72 -0.24 -9.19
N GLU A 81 23.82 -0.09 -8.47
CA GLU A 81 25.15 -0.60 -8.83
C GLU A 81 25.06 -2.14 -8.91
N ARG A 82 24.41 -2.63 -9.96
CA ARG A 82 24.57 -3.99 -10.44
C ARG A 82 25.47 -3.91 -11.65
N SER A 83 26.74 -3.80 -11.30
CA SER A 83 27.90 -4.46 -11.91
C SER A 83 27.58 -5.61 -12.87
N TRP A 84 27.04 -5.32 -14.06
CA TRP A 84 27.15 -6.20 -15.21
C TRP A 84 27.33 -5.31 -16.43
N ASN A 85 28.53 -5.43 -16.98
CA ASN A 85 29.04 -4.80 -18.19
C ASN A 85 28.04 -4.88 -19.35
N ILE A 86 28.34 -4.19 -20.47
CA ILE A 86 27.59 -4.20 -21.74
C ILE A 86 26.49 -3.12 -21.67
N ILE A 87 26.71 -1.87 -22.08
CA ILE A 87 26.89 -1.45 -23.47
C ILE A 87 27.47 -0.03 -23.45
N GLU A 88 28.67 0.08 -24.01
CA GLU A 88 29.03 1.05 -25.02
C GLU A 88 28.68 2.53 -24.79
N LYS A 89 29.76 3.31 -24.73
CA LYS A 89 29.87 4.76 -24.76
C LYS A 89 29.14 5.38 -25.97
N GLN A 90 27.81 5.38 -25.98
CA GLN A 90 27.06 6.17 -26.95
C GLN A 90 26.96 7.59 -26.42
N LYS A 91 27.80 8.43 -27.02
CA LYS A 91 27.86 9.88 -26.92
C LYS A 91 26.46 10.49 -27.09
N ILE A 92 25.72 10.69 -26.00
CA ILE A 92 24.50 11.49 -26.04
C ILE A 92 24.88 12.92 -25.62
N PRO A 93 24.93 13.88 -26.56
CA PRO A 93 25.31 15.25 -26.25
C PRO A 93 24.29 15.92 -25.32
N PRO A 94 24.73 16.88 -24.47
CA PRO A 94 23.89 17.52 -23.47
C PRO A 94 22.76 18.29 -24.15
N LYS A 95 21.55 17.74 -24.14
CA LYS A 95 20.38 18.47 -24.62
C LYS A 95 20.07 19.61 -23.66
N ARG A 96 20.03 20.80 -24.26
CA ARG A 96 19.98 22.12 -23.66
C ARG A 96 18.82 22.25 -22.68
N LYS A 97 19.07 23.04 -21.64
CA LYS A 97 18.12 23.48 -20.61
C LYS A 97 16.94 24.20 -21.28
N HIS A 98 15.94 23.46 -21.74
CA HIS A 98 14.67 24.07 -22.07
C HIS A 98 13.95 24.34 -20.75
N ALA A 99 13.98 25.63 -20.39
CA ALA A 99 13.16 26.27 -19.38
C ALA A 99 11.67 26.08 -19.75
N GLY A 100 11.19 24.85 -19.58
CA GLY A 100 9.78 24.50 -19.63
C GLY A 100 9.19 24.79 -18.27
N ILE A 101 8.59 25.97 -18.16
CA ILE A 101 7.78 26.44 -17.04
C ILE A 101 6.67 25.41 -16.80
N SER A 102 6.90 24.45 -15.92
CA SER A 102 5.85 23.58 -15.40
C SER A 102 5.34 24.22 -14.11
N ILE A 103 4.32 25.08 -14.24
CA ILE A 103 3.50 25.60 -13.12
C ILE A 103 2.53 24.50 -12.63
N ARG A 104 2.88 23.22 -12.81
CA ARG A 104 1.98 22.11 -12.54
C ARG A 104 2.23 21.59 -11.12
N HIS A 105 1.41 22.13 -10.21
CA HIS A 105 0.99 21.50 -8.94
C HIS A 105 2.00 21.52 -7.77
N LYS A 106 2.32 22.73 -7.27
CA LYS A 106 2.97 22.94 -5.96
C LYS A 106 2.06 22.71 -4.73
N ILE A 107 0.82 22.23 -4.89
CA ILE A 107 -0.11 22.04 -3.76
C ILE A 107 0.11 20.68 -3.04
N GLY A 108 0.61 19.65 -3.72
CA GLY A 108 0.60 18.29 -3.15
C GLY A 108 1.78 17.92 -2.25
N THR A 109 2.97 18.50 -2.47
CA THR A 109 4.20 17.96 -1.87
C THR A 109 4.63 18.66 -0.58
N LYS A 110 4.12 19.86 -0.27
CA LYS A 110 4.57 20.60 0.92
C LYS A 110 4.07 19.99 2.23
N ARG A 111 2.91 19.32 2.23
CA ARG A 111 2.40 18.58 3.39
C ARG A 111 3.32 17.45 3.86
N TRP A 112 4.20 16.95 2.98
CA TRP A 112 5.06 15.79 3.29
C TRP A 112 6.46 16.21 3.77
N GLN A 113 6.72 17.51 3.92
CA GLN A 113 7.99 18.08 4.37
C GLN A 113 7.84 19.03 5.56
N MET A 114 6.67 19.06 6.20
CA MET A 114 6.45 19.87 7.40
C MET A 114 7.20 19.26 8.57
N THR A 115 7.77 20.14 9.40
CA THR A 115 8.36 19.75 10.69
C THR A 115 7.26 19.36 11.67
N ASP A 116 7.58 18.55 12.69
CA ASP A 116 6.62 18.11 13.70
C ASP A 116 5.90 19.31 14.35
N GLU A 117 6.62 20.42 14.57
CA GLU A 117 6.07 21.68 15.09
C GLU A 117 5.06 22.36 14.14
N GLU A 118 5.25 22.25 12.82
CA GLU A 118 4.29 22.79 11.85
C GLU A 118 3.02 21.93 11.78
N LEU A 119 3.15 20.62 11.98
CA LEU A 119 2.02 19.69 12.01
C LEU A 119 1.13 19.93 13.23
N ASP A 120 1.72 20.15 14.41
CA ASP A 120 0.97 20.46 15.62
C ASP A 120 0.14 21.74 15.47
N ARG A 121 0.70 22.76 14.81
CA ARG A 121 -0.02 24.03 14.53
C ARG A 121 -1.20 23.83 13.58
N GLU A 122 -1.04 23.05 12.51
CA GLU A 122 -2.15 22.74 11.59
C GLU A 122 -3.25 21.94 12.31
N LEU A 123 -2.87 21.07 13.27
CA LEU A 123 -3.79 20.30 14.08
C LEU A 123 -4.59 21.19 15.05
N GLU A 124 -3.92 22.12 15.73
CA GLU A 124 -4.56 23.12 16.58
C GLU A 124 -5.53 24.01 15.80
N GLU A 125 -5.13 24.48 14.61
CA GLU A 125 -6.02 25.27 13.74
C GLU A 125 -7.26 24.48 13.30
N TYR A 126 -7.10 23.19 12.97
CA TYR A 126 -8.21 22.31 12.59
C TYR A 126 -9.18 22.07 13.76
N MET A 127 -8.63 21.78 14.94
CA MET A 127 -9.41 21.60 16.17
C MET A 127 -10.16 22.88 16.55
N ASN A 128 -9.52 24.05 16.40
CA ASN A 128 -10.15 25.33 16.71
C ASN A 128 -11.29 25.65 15.73
N LYS A 129 -11.13 25.36 14.43
CA LYS A 129 -12.20 25.52 13.43
C LYS A 129 -13.40 24.63 13.72
N ARG A 130 -13.19 23.36 14.06
CA ARG A 130 -14.32 22.46 14.40
C ARG A 130 -15.08 22.96 15.63
N ASN A 131 -14.37 23.54 16.60
CA ASN A 131 -14.98 24.04 17.82
C ASN A 131 -15.74 25.35 17.55
N HIS A 132 -15.25 26.21 16.64
CA HIS A 132 -15.95 27.41 16.18
C HIS A 132 -17.28 27.06 15.49
N HIS A 133 -17.31 26.06 14.61
CA HIS A 133 -18.56 25.63 13.98
C HIS A 133 -19.64 25.22 14.99
N LYS A 134 -19.25 24.57 16.09
CA LYS A 134 -20.18 24.24 17.17
C LYS A 134 -20.68 25.47 17.94
N GLN A 135 -19.88 26.53 18.05
CA GLN A 135 -20.29 27.76 18.73
C GLN A 135 -21.17 28.65 17.85
N ASP A 136 -20.93 28.67 16.54
CA ASP A 136 -21.73 29.46 15.60
C ASP A 136 -23.16 28.90 15.48
N GLU A 137 -23.33 27.57 15.52
CA GLU A 137 -24.66 26.94 15.55
C GLU A 137 -25.45 27.32 16.82
N GLN A 138 -24.79 27.46 17.97
CA GLN A 138 -25.44 27.83 19.24
C GLN A 138 -25.78 29.31 19.34
N LYS A 139 -25.15 30.18 18.54
CA LYS A 139 -25.46 31.62 18.54
C LYS A 139 -26.61 32.00 17.61
N MET A 140 -27.05 31.10 16.73
CA MET A 140 -28.16 31.38 15.81
C MET A 140 -29.53 31.01 16.40
N GLU A 141 -29.58 30.55 17.66
CA GLU A 141 -30.81 30.09 18.34
C GLU A 141 -31.41 31.12 19.31
N ILE A 142 -31.20 32.44 19.10
CA ILE A 142 -31.87 33.51 19.88
C ILE A 142 -32.54 34.51 18.95
#